data_AF-A0A2D3WI06-F1
#
_entry.id   AF-A0A2D3WI06-F1
#
_cell.length_a   1.000
_cell.length_b   1.000
_cell.length_c   1.000
_cell.angle_alpha   90.00
_cell.angle_beta   90.00
_cell.angle_gamma   90.00
#
_symmetry.space_group_name_H-M   'P 1'
#
loop_
_entity.id
_entity.type
_entity.pdbx_description
1 polymer ?
#
loop_
_entity_poly.entity_id
_entity_poly.type
_entity_poly.pdbx_seq_one_letter_code
_entity_poly.pdbx_strand_id
1 'polypeptide(L)'
;MNDANQKAQSKRGTFENDLIKFDEKLNIAYLTFKGVLFKFIPLPNDPAHTWVDPSGALTHPSVSSEVKTLISNYFAGLQEGIETNRWEKATQALYGLKAYQSAEASEILPSATRVKAEVTYNRLGLFQKLVGFYFIVGLWAFLLALVYLFRGQRLIVLEKATIVLFALGFGVHTFALALRWYVSAHAPWSDSYESMIYIGWSAALAGLVVFRRSMLSLSSAAILAAIVMLVAHMSFVNPQITNLVPVLKSYWLSIHVSVITASYGFLGLGALLGAVSLVLMALKRTSNEERINEQIRMIGAINEISLIIGLSMLSVGNFFGGIWANESWGRYWGWDPKETWSYVSIIVYALILHLRFVPKLSSLYVFSIASIVGFGSILMTYFGVNFYLTGMHSYAASGESPAIPSGFYYVLAIIVCLAFAAYRGRKVRLV
;
A
#
# COMPACT_ATOMS: atom_id res chain seq x y z
N MET A 1 -12.86 20.71 -26.77
CA MET A 1 -11.71 20.68 -25.84
C MET A 1 -11.67 21.92 -24.96
N ASN A 2 -11.48 23.13 -25.51
CA ASN A 2 -11.39 24.36 -24.73
C ASN A 2 -12.63 24.61 -23.85
N ASP A 3 -13.84 24.39 -24.40
CA ASP A 3 -15.08 24.51 -23.64
C ASP A 3 -15.20 23.51 -22.49
N ALA A 4 -14.61 22.31 -22.62
CA ALA A 4 -14.58 21.32 -21.56
C ALA A 4 -13.62 21.73 -20.43
N ASN A 5 -12.43 22.25 -20.78
CA ASN A 5 -11.43 22.74 -19.84
C ASN A 5 -11.91 23.98 -19.05
N GLN A 6 -12.73 24.84 -19.66
CA GLN A 6 -13.27 26.05 -19.03
C GLN A 6 -14.41 25.78 -18.03
N LYS A 7 -15.06 24.60 -18.08
CA LYS A 7 -16.07 24.23 -17.08
C LYS A 7 -15.39 23.96 -15.73
N ALA A 8 -15.96 24.50 -14.65
CA ALA A 8 -15.58 24.16 -13.28
C ALA A 8 -15.70 22.64 -13.07
N GLN A 9 -14.79 22.04 -12.29
CA GLN A 9 -14.73 20.58 -12.10
C GLN A 9 -16.06 19.98 -11.62
N SER A 10 -16.80 20.69 -10.77
CA SER A 10 -18.13 20.30 -10.29
C SER A 10 -19.24 20.33 -11.34
N LYS A 11 -19.00 20.96 -12.50
CA LYS A 11 -19.94 21.11 -13.62
C LYS A 11 -19.56 20.27 -14.85
N ARG A 12 -18.50 19.46 -14.76
CA ARG A 12 -18.06 18.57 -15.85
C ARG A 12 -18.86 17.27 -15.80
N GLY A 13 -19.45 16.88 -16.94
CA GLY A 13 -20.06 15.56 -17.10
C GLY A 13 -19.01 14.51 -17.51
N THR A 14 -19.48 13.28 -17.75
CA THR A 14 -18.60 12.17 -18.18
C THR A 14 -17.87 12.50 -19.48
N PHE A 15 -18.60 13.02 -20.48
CA PHE A 15 -18.02 13.35 -21.79
C PHE A 15 -16.91 14.39 -21.69
N GLU A 16 -17.11 15.48 -20.93
CA GLU A 16 -16.06 16.50 -20.76
C GLU A 16 -14.83 15.94 -20.05
N ASN A 17 -15.03 15.11 -19.03
CA ASN A 17 -13.92 14.49 -18.30
C ASN A 17 -13.14 13.50 -19.16
N ASP A 18 -13.81 12.69 -19.98
CA ASP A 18 -13.16 11.74 -20.88
C ASP A 18 -12.43 12.44 -22.02
N LEU A 19 -13.00 13.52 -22.55
CA LEU A 19 -12.34 14.34 -23.58
C LEU A 19 -11.05 15.00 -23.05
N ILE A 20 -11.06 15.50 -21.81
CA ILE A 20 -9.87 16.05 -21.14
C ILE A 20 -8.83 14.95 -20.91
N LYS A 21 -9.22 13.79 -20.38
CA LYS A 21 -8.30 12.66 -20.18
C LYS A 21 -7.67 12.17 -21.49
N PHE A 22 -8.44 12.15 -22.58
CA PHE A 22 -7.93 11.81 -23.90
C PHE A 22 -6.91 12.84 -24.39
N ASP A 23 -7.22 14.13 -24.26
CA ASP A 23 -6.31 15.25 -24.57
C ASP A 23 -4.98 15.10 -23.81
N GLU A 24 -5.05 14.88 -22.50
CA GLU A 24 -3.88 14.70 -21.64
C GLU A 24 -3.01 13.54 -22.13
N LYS A 25 -3.60 12.38 -22.43
CA LYS A 25 -2.86 11.21 -22.95
C LYS A 25 -2.21 11.51 -24.29
N LEU A 26 -2.93 12.16 -25.20
CA LEU A 26 -2.40 12.53 -26.53
C LEU A 26 -1.27 13.54 -26.40
N ASN A 27 -1.43 14.55 -25.56
CA ASN A 27 -0.41 15.57 -25.31
C ASN A 27 0.84 14.96 -24.65
N ILE A 28 0.68 14.07 -23.67
CA ILE A 28 1.79 13.34 -23.07
C ILE A 28 2.54 12.51 -24.13
N ALA A 29 1.82 11.78 -24.99
CA ALA A 29 2.44 11.02 -26.08
C ALA A 29 3.22 11.94 -27.04
N TYR A 30 2.61 13.04 -27.46
CA TYR A 30 3.23 14.03 -28.33
C TYR A 30 4.49 14.66 -27.72
N LEU A 31 4.42 15.10 -26.45
CA LEU A 31 5.56 15.66 -25.72
C LEU A 31 6.67 14.63 -25.50
N THR A 32 6.31 13.35 -25.32
CA THR A 32 7.27 12.24 -25.22
C THR A 32 8.02 12.04 -26.53
N PHE A 33 7.29 11.97 -27.66
CA PHE A 33 7.91 11.78 -28.98
C PHE A 33 8.76 12.97 -29.42
N LYS A 34 8.39 14.19 -29.02
CA LYS A 34 9.23 15.38 -29.22
C LYS A 34 10.43 15.47 -28.27
N GLY A 35 10.53 14.57 -27.30
CA GLY A 35 11.59 14.57 -26.31
C GLY A 35 11.47 15.64 -25.23
N VAL A 36 10.39 16.43 -25.22
CA VAL A 36 10.18 17.58 -24.32
C VAL A 36 10.01 17.16 -22.86
N LEU A 37 9.49 15.95 -22.60
CA LEU A 37 9.39 15.42 -21.24
C LEU A 37 10.74 14.99 -20.65
N PHE A 38 11.75 14.74 -21.48
CA PHE A 38 13.07 14.29 -21.03
C PHE A 38 13.96 15.48 -20.72
N LYS A 39 13.77 16.07 -19.54
CA LYS A 39 14.58 17.18 -19.04
C LYS A 39 15.83 16.63 -18.35
N PHE A 40 16.94 16.57 -19.07
CA PHE A 40 18.21 16.04 -18.55
C PHE A 40 19.42 16.95 -18.82
N ILE A 41 19.22 18.19 -19.27
CA ILE A 41 20.30 19.17 -19.44
C ILE A 41 20.13 20.30 -18.41
N PRO A 42 21.01 20.42 -17.39
CA PRO A 42 20.95 21.53 -16.45
C PRO A 42 21.37 22.85 -17.13
N LEU A 43 20.71 23.94 -16.76
CA LEU A 43 21.11 25.29 -17.16
C LEU A 43 22.23 25.80 -16.24
N PRO A 44 23.35 26.32 -16.79
CA PRO A 44 24.43 26.86 -15.98
C PRO A 44 24.00 28.09 -15.18
N ASN A 45 24.41 28.15 -13.91
CA ASN A 45 24.16 29.27 -13.00
C ASN A 45 22.69 29.72 -12.85
N ASP A 46 21.74 28.83 -13.11
CA ASP A 46 20.31 29.11 -12.91
C ASP A 46 19.93 28.99 -11.42
N PRO A 47 19.41 30.05 -10.77
CA PRO A 47 19.06 30.00 -9.34
C PRO A 47 17.97 28.97 -9.00
N ALA A 48 17.15 28.58 -9.98
CA ALA A 48 16.11 27.57 -9.81
C ALA A 48 16.58 26.14 -10.11
N HIS A 49 17.85 25.95 -10.47
CA HIS A 49 18.44 24.69 -10.91
C HIS A 49 17.59 24.01 -12.01
N THR A 50 17.17 24.77 -13.01
CA THR A 50 16.27 24.29 -14.05
C THR A 50 16.95 23.28 -14.98
N TRP A 51 16.24 22.19 -15.25
CA TRP A 51 16.62 21.21 -16.27
C TRP A 51 15.72 21.38 -17.49
N VAL A 52 16.33 21.42 -18.67
CA VAL A 52 15.64 21.57 -19.95
C VAL A 52 15.78 20.29 -20.78
N ASP A 53 14.85 20.14 -21.73
CA ASP A 53 14.96 19.11 -22.75
C ASP A 53 16.06 19.45 -23.78
N PRO A 54 16.51 18.49 -24.58
CA PRO A 54 17.57 18.70 -25.57
C PRO A 54 17.30 19.83 -26.57
N SER A 55 16.05 19.99 -27.03
CA SER A 55 15.72 21.03 -28.01
C SER A 55 15.77 22.42 -27.38
N GLY A 56 15.30 22.54 -26.14
CA GLY A 56 15.47 23.74 -25.32
C GLY A 56 16.95 24.07 -25.11
N ALA A 57 17.78 23.09 -24.74
CA ALA A 57 19.22 23.28 -24.53
C ALA A 57 19.97 23.76 -25.78
N LEU A 58 19.64 23.24 -26.96
CA LEU A 58 20.28 23.63 -28.23
C LEU A 58 20.04 25.10 -28.58
N THR A 59 18.88 25.64 -28.21
CA THR A 59 18.49 27.03 -28.48
C THR A 59 18.85 27.98 -27.34
N HIS A 60 19.09 27.47 -26.13
CA HIS A 60 19.37 28.31 -24.96
C HIS A 60 20.74 29.01 -25.06
N PRO A 61 20.83 30.33 -24.76
CA PRO A 61 22.08 31.08 -24.89
C PRO A 61 23.13 30.73 -23.83
N SER A 62 22.71 30.29 -22.62
CA SER A 62 23.64 29.95 -21.55
C SER A 62 24.31 28.57 -21.71
N VAL A 63 23.83 27.73 -22.62
CA VAL A 63 24.42 26.42 -22.89
C VAL A 63 25.55 26.57 -23.90
N SER A 64 26.75 26.10 -23.54
CA SER A 64 27.95 26.25 -24.37
C SER A 64 27.87 25.45 -25.68
N SER A 65 28.66 25.86 -26.67
CA SER A 65 28.78 25.17 -27.96
C SER A 65 29.18 23.71 -27.79
N GLU A 66 30.07 23.41 -26.84
CA GLU A 66 30.59 22.08 -26.58
C GLU A 66 29.46 21.15 -26.10
N VAL A 67 28.62 21.63 -25.19
CA VAL A 67 27.46 20.88 -24.69
C VAL A 67 26.44 20.66 -25.78
N LYS A 68 26.18 21.66 -26.63
CA LYS A 68 25.29 21.51 -27.80
C LYS A 68 25.80 20.43 -28.74
N THR A 69 27.10 20.40 -29.02
CA THR A 69 27.73 19.33 -29.81
C THR A 69 27.61 17.97 -29.14
N LEU A 70 27.77 17.87 -27.82
CA LEU A 70 27.56 16.62 -27.08
C LEU A 70 26.13 16.10 -27.23
N ILE A 71 25.13 16.98 -27.12
CA ILE A 71 23.72 16.62 -27.32
C ILE A 71 23.51 16.08 -28.74
N SER A 72 23.96 16.81 -29.77
CA SER A 72 23.83 16.37 -31.16
C SER A 72 24.56 15.04 -31.43
N ASN A 73 25.77 14.86 -30.88
CA ASN A 73 26.54 13.63 -31.02
C ASN A 73 25.87 12.45 -30.33
N TYR A 74 25.21 12.67 -29.20
CA TYR A 74 24.47 11.62 -28.50
C TYR A 74 23.33 11.08 -29.38
N PHE A 75 22.47 11.95 -29.92
CA PHE A 75 21.36 11.53 -30.78
C PHE A 75 21.85 10.94 -32.11
N ALA A 76 22.87 11.53 -32.74
CA ALA A 76 23.48 10.96 -33.94
C ALA A 76 24.10 9.58 -33.68
N GLY A 77 24.76 9.40 -32.54
CA GLY A 77 25.32 8.12 -32.13
C GLY A 77 24.24 7.07 -31.78
N LEU A 78 23.10 7.49 -31.21
CA LEU A 78 21.97 6.59 -30.99
C LEU A 78 21.40 6.10 -32.31
N GLN A 79 21.22 7.00 -33.29
CA GLN A 79 20.77 6.63 -34.63
C GLN A 79 21.75 5.64 -35.29
N GLU A 80 23.04 5.93 -35.25
CA GLU A 80 24.09 5.03 -35.76
C GLU A 80 24.06 3.67 -35.07
N GLY A 81 23.87 3.63 -33.74
CA GLY A 81 23.74 2.40 -32.98
C GLY A 81 22.51 1.58 -33.34
N ILE A 82 21.38 2.23 -33.62
CA ILE A 82 20.17 1.54 -34.10
C ILE A 82 20.39 0.92 -35.49
N GLU A 83 21.06 1.65 -36.39
CA GLU A 83 21.27 1.21 -37.78
C GLU A 83 22.39 0.16 -37.92
N THR A 84 23.46 0.28 -37.12
CA THR A 84 24.71 -0.47 -37.33
C THR A 84 25.16 -1.29 -36.10
N ASN A 85 24.44 -1.21 -34.99
CA ASN A 85 24.80 -1.81 -33.68
C ASN A 85 26.14 -1.31 -33.10
N ARG A 86 26.60 -0.12 -33.51
CA ARG A 86 27.79 0.56 -32.99
C ARG A 86 27.41 1.70 -32.06
N TRP A 87 27.79 1.59 -30.79
CA TRP A 87 27.32 2.49 -29.73
C TRP A 87 28.43 3.42 -29.19
N GLU A 88 29.64 3.40 -29.76
CA GLU A 88 30.79 4.13 -29.20
C GLU A 88 30.54 5.64 -29.17
N LYS A 89 30.03 6.21 -30.27
CA LYS A 89 29.73 7.65 -30.39
C LYS A 89 28.70 8.11 -29.37
N ALA A 90 27.61 7.35 -29.20
CA ALA A 90 26.59 7.63 -28.20
C ALA A 90 27.15 7.54 -26.78
N THR A 91 27.96 6.51 -26.51
CA THR A 91 28.54 6.26 -25.19
C THR A 91 29.52 7.36 -24.80
N GLN A 92 30.36 7.81 -25.73
CA GLN A 92 31.30 8.91 -25.50
C GLN A 92 30.56 10.24 -25.22
N ALA A 93 29.54 10.55 -26.02
CA ALA A 93 28.71 11.73 -25.80
C ALA A 93 27.97 11.69 -24.46
N LEU A 94 27.46 10.51 -24.07
CA LEU A 94 26.80 10.29 -22.78
C LEU A 94 27.75 10.54 -21.60
N TYR A 95 29.00 10.08 -21.67
CA TYR A 95 29.99 10.38 -20.63
C TYR A 95 30.30 11.88 -20.54
N GLY A 96 30.39 12.57 -21.67
CA GLY A 96 30.54 14.03 -21.70
C GLY A 96 29.36 14.75 -21.04
N LEU A 97 28.12 14.36 -21.38
CA LEU A 97 26.91 14.91 -20.77
C LEU A 97 26.85 14.64 -19.26
N LYS A 98 27.27 13.46 -18.81
CA LYS A 98 27.32 13.12 -17.38
C LYS A 98 28.37 13.96 -16.63
N ALA A 99 29.53 14.21 -17.24
CA ALA A 99 30.55 15.08 -16.67
C ALA A 99 30.04 16.53 -16.55
N TYR A 100 29.35 17.02 -17.59
CA TYR A 100 28.68 18.32 -17.57
C TYR A 100 27.63 18.43 -16.46
N GLN A 101 26.73 17.44 -16.34
CA GLN A 101 25.73 17.38 -15.27
C GLN A 101 26.39 17.41 -13.88
N SER A 102 27.49 16.69 -13.71
CA SER A 102 28.21 16.64 -12.44
C SER A 102 28.89 17.97 -12.09
N ALA A 103 29.33 18.73 -13.10
CA ALA A 103 29.92 20.05 -12.88
C ALA A 103 28.85 21.10 -12.52
N GLU A 104 27.76 21.17 -13.29
CA GLU A 104 26.76 22.24 -13.16
C GLU A 104 25.69 21.97 -12.08
N ALA A 105 25.41 20.71 -11.77
CA ALA A 105 24.30 20.32 -10.88
C ALA A 105 24.75 19.47 -9.67
N SER A 106 26.02 19.57 -9.28
CA SER A 106 26.58 18.79 -8.15
C SER A 106 25.78 18.92 -6.85
N GLU A 107 25.19 20.08 -6.59
CA GLU A 107 24.43 20.37 -5.36
C GLU A 107 23.14 19.57 -5.23
N ILE A 108 22.47 19.27 -6.35
CA ILE A 108 21.16 18.61 -6.39
C ILE A 108 21.23 17.15 -6.81
N LEU A 109 22.37 16.72 -7.38
CA LEU A 109 22.54 15.34 -7.81
C LEU A 109 22.60 14.38 -6.61
N PRO A 110 21.93 13.21 -6.68
CA PRO A 110 22.03 12.20 -5.64
C PRO A 110 23.47 11.67 -5.54
N SER A 111 23.92 11.40 -4.32
CA SER A 111 25.24 10.81 -4.08
C SER A 111 25.39 9.46 -4.78
N ALA A 112 26.63 9.10 -5.15
CA ALA A 112 26.91 7.82 -5.82
C ALA A 112 26.39 6.61 -5.02
N THR A 113 26.44 6.70 -3.68
CA THR A 113 25.88 5.68 -2.77
C THR A 113 24.36 5.57 -2.92
N ARG A 114 23.64 6.69 -3.01
CA ARG A 114 22.19 6.71 -3.19
C ARG A 114 21.78 6.16 -4.55
N VAL A 115 22.50 6.52 -5.62
CA VAL A 115 22.28 5.96 -6.96
C VAL A 115 22.52 4.44 -6.95
N LYS A 116 23.60 3.97 -6.33
CA LYS A 116 23.88 2.52 -6.21
C LYS A 116 22.83 1.81 -5.37
N ALA A 117 22.36 2.43 -4.29
CA ALA A 117 21.29 1.92 -3.45
C ALA A 117 19.98 1.78 -4.23
N GLU A 118 19.61 2.77 -5.04
CA GLU A 118 18.42 2.74 -5.91
C GLU A 118 18.51 1.64 -6.97
N VAL A 119 19.63 1.55 -7.68
CA VAL A 119 19.86 0.49 -8.68
C VAL A 119 19.78 -0.89 -8.02
N THR A 120 20.35 -1.04 -6.82
CA THR A 120 20.30 -2.29 -6.06
C THR A 120 18.88 -2.61 -5.61
N TYR A 121 18.15 -1.62 -5.07
CA TYR A 121 16.76 -1.73 -4.66
C TYR A 121 15.88 -2.24 -5.81
N ASN A 122 15.99 -1.62 -6.99
CA ASN A 122 15.22 -1.99 -8.18
C ASN A 122 15.61 -3.37 -8.72
N ARG A 123 16.89 -3.74 -8.73
CA ARG A 123 17.35 -5.08 -9.15
C ARG A 123 16.91 -6.19 -8.21
N LEU A 124 16.91 -5.93 -6.90
CA LEU A 124 16.56 -6.95 -5.92
C LEU A 124 15.07 -7.31 -5.96
N GLY A 125 14.19 -6.33 -6.24
CA GLY A 125 12.74 -6.57 -6.35
C GLY A 125 12.15 -7.20 -5.09
N LEU A 126 12.62 -6.78 -3.90
CA LEU A 126 12.36 -7.47 -2.64
C LEU A 126 10.87 -7.57 -2.31
N PHE A 127 10.09 -6.50 -2.52
CA PHE A 127 8.67 -6.51 -2.21
C PHE A 127 7.89 -7.54 -3.03
N GLN A 128 8.19 -7.69 -4.32
CA GLN A 128 7.55 -8.70 -5.17
C GLN A 128 7.88 -10.12 -4.71
N LYS A 129 9.14 -10.38 -4.33
CA LYS A 129 9.57 -11.69 -3.79
C LYS A 129 8.95 -11.99 -2.43
N LEU A 130 8.80 -10.97 -1.59
CA LEU A 130 8.18 -11.07 -0.27
C LEU A 130 6.71 -11.49 -0.34
N VAL A 131 5.97 -11.10 -1.39
CA VAL A 131 4.60 -11.58 -1.62
C VAL A 131 4.57 -13.10 -1.65
N GLY A 132 5.35 -13.72 -2.54
CA GLY A 132 5.43 -15.18 -2.67
C GLY A 132 5.92 -15.85 -1.39
N PHE A 133 6.94 -15.26 -0.76
CA PHE A 133 7.48 -15.74 0.51
C PHE A 133 6.42 -15.81 1.62
N TYR A 134 5.70 -14.71 1.87
CA TYR A 134 4.66 -14.67 2.90
C TYR A 134 3.51 -15.62 2.57
N PHE A 135 3.17 -15.79 1.29
CA PHE A 135 2.14 -16.75 0.88
C PHE A 135 2.55 -18.19 1.23
N ILE A 136 3.79 -18.57 0.91
CA ILE A 136 4.34 -19.91 1.18
C ILE A 136 4.43 -20.15 2.69
N VAL A 137 5.02 -19.23 3.45
CA VAL A 137 5.15 -19.34 4.91
C VAL A 137 3.79 -19.37 5.59
N GLY A 138 2.84 -18.55 5.11
CA GLY A 138 1.48 -18.50 5.63
C GLY A 138 0.69 -19.78 5.38
N LEU A 139 0.82 -20.37 4.18
CA LEU A 139 0.21 -21.66 3.84
C LEU A 139 0.87 -22.79 4.64
N TRP A 140 2.19 -22.77 4.79
CA TRP A 140 2.91 -23.75 5.59
C TRP A 140 2.49 -23.71 7.08
N ALA A 141 2.42 -22.51 7.67
CA ALA A 141 1.92 -22.32 9.03
C ALA A 141 0.47 -22.82 9.17
N PHE A 142 -0.37 -22.58 8.16
CA PHE A 142 -1.75 -23.10 8.13
C PHE A 142 -1.78 -24.63 8.15
N LEU A 143 -0.97 -25.29 7.32
CA LEU A 143 -0.88 -26.74 7.26
C LEU A 143 -0.40 -27.35 8.60
N LEU A 144 0.62 -26.78 9.22
CA LEU A 144 1.07 -27.20 10.56
C LEU A 144 -0.06 -27.08 11.60
N ALA A 145 -0.84 -26.00 11.51
CA ALA A 145 -1.96 -25.82 12.42
C ALA A 145 -3.10 -26.82 12.17
N LEU A 146 -3.38 -27.20 10.91
CA LEU A 146 -4.33 -28.26 10.59
C LEU A 146 -3.87 -29.64 11.09
N VAL A 147 -2.58 -29.95 11.00
CA VAL A 147 -2.01 -31.19 11.55
C VAL A 147 -2.27 -31.26 13.05
N TYR A 148 -1.99 -30.18 13.79
CA TYR A 148 -2.32 -30.10 15.20
C TYR A 148 -3.83 -30.25 15.46
N LEU A 149 -4.67 -29.57 14.67
CA LEU A 149 -6.12 -29.59 14.83
C LEU A 149 -6.72 -30.99 14.69
N PHE A 150 -6.29 -31.76 13.67
CA PHE A 150 -6.85 -33.07 13.39
C PHE A 150 -6.14 -34.19 14.14
N ARG A 151 -4.81 -34.18 14.24
CA ARG A 151 -4.02 -35.26 14.85
C ARG A 151 -3.64 -35.02 16.31
N GLY A 152 -3.75 -33.79 16.81
CA GLY A 152 -3.35 -33.43 18.19
C GLY A 152 -1.84 -33.42 18.41
N GLN A 153 -1.05 -33.67 17.36
CA GLN A 153 0.40 -33.73 17.41
C GLN A 153 0.99 -32.35 17.10
N ARG A 154 1.81 -31.82 18.00
CA ARG A 154 2.57 -30.58 17.77
C ARG A 154 3.92 -30.90 17.14
N LEU A 155 4.20 -30.28 15.99
CA LEU A 155 5.47 -30.40 15.28
C LEU A 155 6.40 -29.26 15.68
N ILE A 156 6.79 -29.23 16.97
CA ILE A 156 7.43 -28.08 17.63
C ILE A 156 8.66 -27.55 16.87
N VAL A 157 9.49 -28.45 16.33
CA VAL A 157 10.68 -28.06 15.56
C VAL A 157 10.29 -27.31 14.29
N LEU A 158 9.29 -27.79 13.56
CA LEU A 158 8.78 -27.15 12.34
C LEU A 158 8.05 -25.84 12.66
N GLU A 159 7.29 -25.77 13.76
CA GLU A 159 6.64 -24.54 14.23
C GLU A 159 7.70 -23.47 14.53
N LYS A 160 8.76 -23.80 15.29
CA LYS A 160 9.86 -22.88 15.60
C LYS A 160 10.59 -22.44 14.34
N ALA A 161 10.91 -23.36 13.43
CA ALA A 161 11.55 -23.03 12.15
C ALA A 161 10.67 -22.07 11.32
N THR A 162 9.35 -22.27 11.33
CA THR A 162 8.39 -21.40 10.63
C THR A 162 8.36 -19.99 11.23
N ILE A 163 8.39 -19.87 12.56
CA ILE A 163 8.47 -18.57 13.24
C ILE A 163 9.78 -17.84 12.90
N VAL A 164 10.91 -18.56 12.92
CA VAL A 164 12.22 -17.99 12.56
C VAL A 164 12.22 -17.53 11.11
N LEU A 165 11.71 -18.35 10.18
CA LEU A 165 11.60 -18.01 8.77
C LEU A 165 10.72 -16.77 8.58
N PHE A 166 9.55 -16.73 9.22
CA PHE A 166 8.67 -15.57 9.19
C PHE A 166 9.37 -14.30 9.72
N ALA A 167 10.11 -14.40 10.83
CA ALA A 167 10.87 -13.29 11.40
C ALA A 167 12.00 -12.81 10.46
N LEU A 168 12.69 -13.71 9.77
CA LEU A 168 13.68 -13.35 8.75
C LEU A 168 13.03 -12.61 7.58
N GLY A 169 11.89 -13.09 7.09
CA GLY A 169 11.12 -12.41 6.05
C GLY A 169 10.66 -11.02 6.47
N PHE A 170 10.20 -10.88 7.72
CA PHE A 170 9.89 -9.57 8.31
C PHE A 170 11.12 -8.65 8.41
N GLY A 171 12.29 -9.20 8.73
CA GLY A 171 13.56 -8.46 8.69
C GLY A 171 13.89 -7.94 7.29
N VAL A 172 13.74 -8.78 6.26
CA VAL A 172 13.93 -8.37 4.85
C VAL A 172 12.89 -7.33 4.43
N HIS A 173 11.64 -7.47 4.87
CA HIS A 173 10.59 -6.48 4.62
C HIS A 173 10.95 -5.12 5.23
N THR A 174 11.38 -5.12 6.49
CA THR A 174 11.81 -3.90 7.19
C THR A 174 13.03 -3.27 6.52
N PHE A 175 14.01 -4.08 6.11
CA PHE A 175 15.17 -3.60 5.36
C PHE A 175 14.77 -2.98 4.01
N ALA A 176 13.85 -3.60 3.26
CA ALA A 176 13.38 -3.08 1.99
C ALA A 176 12.66 -1.73 2.16
N LEU A 177 11.87 -1.55 3.22
CA LEU A 177 11.25 -0.26 3.56
C LEU A 177 12.30 0.78 3.94
N ALA A 178 13.28 0.43 4.76
CA ALA A 178 14.38 1.34 5.14
C ALA A 178 15.22 1.77 3.93
N LEU A 179 15.51 0.83 3.02
CA LEU A 179 16.20 1.11 1.77
C LEU A 179 15.39 2.03 0.87
N ARG A 180 14.07 1.82 0.77
CA ARG A 180 13.18 2.71 0.01
C ARG A 180 13.14 4.11 0.62
N TRP A 181 13.05 4.24 1.95
CA TRP A 181 13.12 5.53 2.65
C TRP A 181 14.44 6.25 2.31
N TYR A 182 15.58 5.56 2.38
CA TYR A 182 16.87 6.14 2.04
C TYR A 182 16.92 6.63 0.58
N VAL A 183 16.37 5.85 -0.35
CA VAL A 183 16.35 6.19 -1.78
C VAL A 183 15.40 7.34 -2.08
N SER A 184 14.21 7.40 -1.46
CA SER A 184 13.21 8.44 -1.70
C SER A 184 13.49 9.75 -0.94
N ALA A 185 14.33 9.71 0.10
CA ALA A 185 14.56 10.82 1.04
C ALA A 185 13.30 11.32 1.77
N HIS A 186 12.26 10.49 1.82
CA HIS A 186 11.08 10.71 2.64
C HIS A 186 10.54 9.37 3.13
N ALA A 187 9.66 9.41 4.12
CA ALA A 187 9.08 8.18 4.63
C ALA A 187 8.23 7.46 3.54
N PRO A 188 8.32 6.12 3.44
CA PRO A 188 7.74 5.36 2.33
C PRO A 188 6.29 4.94 2.66
N TRP A 189 5.41 5.93 2.81
CA TRP A 189 3.95 5.77 2.95
C TRP A 189 3.20 6.97 2.34
N SER A 190 3.76 7.52 1.25
CA SER A 190 3.26 8.74 0.62
C SER A 190 2.25 8.49 -0.49
N ASP A 191 2.31 7.31 -1.11
CA ASP A 191 1.43 6.90 -2.19
C ASP A 191 0.72 5.56 -1.87
N SER A 192 -0.19 5.14 -2.76
CA SER A 192 -0.96 3.90 -2.60
C SER A 192 -0.10 2.64 -2.58
N TYR A 193 1.00 2.59 -3.35
CA TYR A 193 1.93 1.45 -3.36
C TYR A 193 2.60 1.34 -2.00
N GLU A 194 3.25 2.41 -1.58
CA GLU A 194 3.98 2.53 -0.33
C GLU A 194 3.09 2.23 0.88
N SER A 195 1.89 2.80 0.88
CA SER A 195 0.89 2.56 1.93
C SER A 195 0.51 1.08 2.03
N MET A 196 0.25 0.39 0.92
CA MET A 196 -0.10 -1.04 0.93
C MET A 196 1.06 -1.93 1.40
N ILE A 197 2.28 -1.64 0.97
CA ILE A 197 3.47 -2.34 1.47
C ILE A 197 3.58 -2.17 2.99
N TYR A 198 3.36 -0.94 3.49
CA TYR A 198 3.40 -0.64 4.92
C TYR A 198 2.23 -1.27 5.71
N ILE A 199 1.03 -1.41 5.14
CA ILE A 199 -0.07 -2.23 5.72
C ILE A 199 0.37 -3.68 5.84
N GLY A 200 1.00 -4.24 4.80
CA GLY A 200 1.54 -5.60 4.84
C GLY A 200 2.61 -5.77 5.93
N TRP A 201 3.47 -4.77 6.09
CA TRP A 201 4.48 -4.73 7.15
C TRP A 201 3.83 -4.69 8.54
N SER A 202 2.81 -3.85 8.76
CA SER A 202 2.13 -3.76 10.06
C SER A 202 1.35 -5.03 10.41
N ALA A 203 0.72 -5.68 9.42
CA ALA A 203 0.12 -7.00 9.59
C ALA A 203 1.16 -8.07 9.99
N ALA A 204 2.32 -8.07 9.34
CA ALA A 204 3.40 -9.00 9.66
C ALA A 204 4.01 -8.72 11.05
N LEU A 205 4.17 -7.45 11.42
CA LEU A 205 4.61 -7.03 12.76
C LEU A 205 3.65 -7.52 13.83
N ALA A 206 2.34 -7.35 13.60
CA ALA A 206 1.30 -7.86 14.49
C ALA A 206 1.45 -9.38 14.66
N GLY A 207 1.64 -10.11 13.54
CA GLY A 207 2.04 -11.53 13.46
C GLY A 207 3.15 -11.93 14.43
N LEU A 208 4.23 -11.15 14.41
CA LEU A 208 5.44 -11.44 15.17
C LEU A 208 5.31 -11.13 16.66
N VAL A 209 4.73 -9.97 16.99
CA VAL A 209 4.69 -9.45 18.38
C VAL A 209 3.55 -10.06 19.17
N VAL A 210 2.34 -10.08 18.62
CA VAL A 210 1.12 -10.45 19.36
C VAL A 210 0.82 -11.94 19.19
N PHE A 211 1.20 -12.55 18.06
CA PHE A 211 0.62 -13.82 17.63
C PHE A 211 1.58 -15.01 17.55
N ARG A 212 2.82 -14.86 18.04
CA ARG A 212 3.86 -15.91 18.04
C ARG A 212 3.48 -17.24 18.71
N ARG A 213 2.36 -17.27 19.44
CA ARG A 213 1.89 -18.45 20.18
C ARG A 213 0.92 -19.34 19.37
N SER A 214 0.38 -18.85 18.26
CA SER A 214 -0.61 -19.57 17.44
C SER A 214 -0.17 -19.63 15.97
N MET A 215 -0.05 -20.85 15.44
CA MET A 215 0.27 -21.05 14.00
C MET A 215 -0.85 -20.57 13.08
N LEU A 216 -2.12 -20.67 13.51
CA LEU A 216 -3.24 -20.11 12.76
C LEU A 216 -3.13 -18.59 12.67
N SER A 217 -2.76 -17.93 13.77
CA SER A 217 -2.64 -16.47 13.78
C SER A 217 -1.41 -15.99 13.01
N LEU A 218 -0.28 -16.69 13.10
CA LEU A 218 0.90 -16.44 12.26
C LEU A 218 0.57 -16.61 10.76
N SER A 219 -0.17 -17.67 10.42
CA SER A 219 -0.66 -17.89 9.06
C SER A 219 -1.54 -16.74 8.58
N SER A 220 -2.51 -16.31 9.39
CA SER A 220 -3.36 -15.16 9.04
C SER A 220 -2.54 -13.89 8.80
N ALA A 221 -1.57 -13.58 9.66
CA ALA A 221 -0.70 -12.41 9.48
C ALA A 221 0.11 -12.48 8.18
N ALA A 222 0.68 -13.65 7.88
CA ALA A 222 1.44 -13.88 6.65
C ALA A 222 0.55 -13.76 5.39
N ILE A 223 -0.62 -14.40 5.40
CA ILE A 223 -1.56 -14.36 4.27
C ILE A 223 -2.08 -12.95 4.06
N LEU A 224 -2.42 -12.20 5.12
CA LEU A 224 -2.84 -10.82 5.00
C LEU A 224 -1.74 -9.94 4.41
N ALA A 225 -0.51 -10.06 4.91
CA ALA A 225 0.64 -9.33 4.36
C ALA A 225 0.82 -9.64 2.87
N ALA A 226 0.76 -10.92 2.49
CA ALA A 226 0.88 -11.34 1.10
C ALA A 226 -0.25 -10.78 0.22
N ILE A 227 -1.51 -10.84 0.66
CA ILE A 227 -2.66 -10.34 -0.11
C ILE A 227 -2.54 -8.83 -0.33
N VAL A 228 -2.28 -8.04 0.72
CA VAL A 228 -2.22 -6.58 0.58
C VAL A 228 -1.02 -6.16 -0.27
N MET A 229 0.13 -6.81 -0.10
CA MET A 229 1.30 -6.55 -0.96
C MET A 229 1.10 -7.01 -2.40
N LEU A 230 0.32 -8.08 -2.64
CA LEU A 230 -0.05 -8.50 -3.99
C LEU A 230 -0.88 -7.41 -4.68
N VAL A 231 -1.86 -6.84 -3.98
CA VAL A 231 -2.66 -5.72 -4.50
C VAL A 231 -1.78 -4.52 -4.85
N ALA A 232 -0.73 -4.25 -4.07
CA ALA A 232 0.25 -3.20 -4.37
C ALA A 232 0.97 -3.40 -5.72
N HIS A 233 1.13 -4.64 -6.20
CA HIS A 233 1.80 -4.94 -7.46
C HIS A 233 0.83 -5.07 -8.64
N MET A 234 -0.45 -4.77 -8.46
CA MET A 234 -1.42 -4.76 -9.55
C MET A 234 -1.20 -3.57 -10.49
N SER A 235 -1.61 -3.70 -11.74
CA SER A 235 -1.33 -2.73 -12.81
C SER A 235 -1.87 -1.31 -12.57
N PHE A 236 -2.85 -1.14 -11.68
CA PHE A 236 -3.44 0.15 -11.35
C PHE A 236 -2.68 0.91 -10.25
N VAL A 237 -1.64 0.32 -9.65
CA VAL A 237 -0.82 0.92 -8.61
C VAL A 237 0.56 1.29 -9.17
N ASN A 238 1.03 2.51 -8.93
CA ASN A 238 2.33 2.97 -9.42
C ASN A 238 3.43 2.76 -8.35
N PRO A 239 4.46 1.92 -8.60
CA PRO A 239 5.54 1.69 -7.65
C PRO A 239 6.67 2.74 -7.70
N GLN A 240 6.62 3.67 -8.66
CA GLN A 240 7.68 4.65 -8.89
C GLN A 240 7.88 5.59 -7.71
N ILE A 241 9.14 5.90 -7.42
CA ILE A 241 9.50 6.91 -6.40
C ILE A 241 9.39 8.27 -7.08
N THR A 242 8.54 9.13 -6.54
CA THR A 242 8.30 10.48 -7.06
C THR A 242 8.52 11.52 -5.97
N ASN A 243 8.70 12.78 -6.36
CA ASN A 243 8.83 13.85 -5.39
C ASN A 243 7.49 14.10 -4.68
N LEU A 244 7.55 14.35 -3.38
CA LEU A 244 6.39 14.77 -2.61
C LEU A 244 5.88 16.14 -3.09
N VAL A 245 4.58 16.21 -3.34
CA VAL A 245 3.90 17.50 -3.54
C VAL A 245 3.98 18.33 -2.24
N PRO A 246 3.99 19.68 -2.31
CA PRO A 246 4.26 20.53 -1.15
C PRO A 246 3.38 20.25 0.08
N VAL A 247 2.09 19.97 -0.12
CA VAL A 247 1.15 19.67 0.98
C VAL A 247 1.50 18.38 1.75
N LEU A 248 2.25 17.47 1.13
CA LEU A 248 2.70 16.23 1.78
C LEU A 248 4.01 16.42 2.56
N LYS A 249 4.68 17.58 2.44
CA LYS A 249 5.90 17.91 3.17
C LYS A 249 5.61 18.45 4.58
N SER A 250 4.78 17.73 5.34
CA SER A 250 4.51 18.02 6.75
C SER A 250 4.83 16.82 7.63
N TYR A 251 5.45 17.10 8.78
CA TYR A 251 5.75 16.09 9.80
C TYR A 251 4.47 15.47 10.37
N TRP A 252 3.42 16.28 10.57
CA TRP A 252 2.13 15.83 11.10
C TRP A 252 1.43 14.87 10.16
N LEU A 253 1.50 15.09 8.85
CA LEU A 253 0.95 14.16 7.88
C LEU A 253 1.65 12.81 7.96
N SER A 254 2.99 12.81 8.01
CA SER A 254 3.76 11.57 8.06
C SER A 254 3.39 10.74 9.31
N ILE A 255 3.24 11.37 10.47
CA ILE A 255 2.77 10.69 11.68
C ILE A 255 1.34 10.17 11.47
N HIS A 256 0.41 11.04 11.05
CA HIS A 256 -0.99 10.69 10.84
C HIS A 256 -1.14 9.45 9.94
N VAL A 257 -0.54 9.48 8.75
CA VAL A 257 -0.64 8.41 7.76
C VAL A 257 0.02 7.13 8.28
N SER A 258 1.20 7.22 8.92
CA SER A 258 1.86 6.03 9.47
C SER A 258 1.04 5.34 10.57
N VAL A 259 0.34 6.09 11.42
CA VAL A 259 -0.46 5.53 12.51
C VAL A 259 -1.79 4.96 11.99
N ILE A 260 -2.50 5.70 11.13
CA ILE A 260 -3.76 5.20 10.53
C ILE A 260 -3.50 3.97 9.66
N THR A 261 -2.50 4.01 8.78
CA THR A 261 -2.24 2.91 7.86
C THR A 261 -1.78 1.66 8.60
N ALA A 262 -1.00 1.80 9.68
CA ALA A 262 -0.65 0.67 10.53
C ALA A 262 -1.87 0.08 11.26
N SER A 263 -2.87 0.90 11.64
CA SER A 263 -4.12 0.39 12.22
C SER A 263 -4.84 -0.60 11.30
N TYR A 264 -4.81 -0.36 9.98
CA TYR A 264 -5.48 -1.22 9.01
C TYR A 264 -4.88 -2.63 8.96
N GLY A 265 -3.58 -2.80 9.23
CA GLY A 265 -2.96 -4.11 9.36
C GLY A 265 -3.53 -4.92 10.53
N PHE A 266 -3.70 -4.29 11.70
CA PHE A 266 -4.30 -4.93 12.88
C PHE A 266 -5.80 -5.22 12.69
N LEU A 267 -6.55 -4.29 12.11
CA LEU A 267 -7.99 -4.45 11.88
C LEU A 267 -8.29 -5.49 10.79
N GLY A 268 -7.51 -5.49 9.71
CA GLY A 268 -7.59 -6.51 8.66
C GLY A 268 -7.21 -7.90 9.15
N LEU A 269 -6.25 -7.99 10.07
CA LEU A 269 -5.90 -9.25 10.69
C LEU A 269 -7.03 -9.76 11.60
N GLY A 270 -7.70 -8.87 12.33
CA GLY A 270 -8.89 -9.22 13.11
C GLY A 270 -10.00 -9.80 12.24
N ALA A 271 -10.22 -9.24 11.05
CA ALA A 271 -11.17 -9.79 10.08
C ALA A 271 -10.79 -11.21 9.62
N LEU A 272 -9.52 -11.44 9.27
CA LEU A 272 -9.06 -12.75 8.83
C LEU A 272 -9.10 -13.79 9.95
N LEU A 273 -8.75 -13.41 11.18
CA LEU A 273 -8.89 -14.24 12.37
C LEU A 273 -10.36 -14.57 12.67
N GLY A 274 -11.27 -13.61 12.49
CA GLY A 274 -12.71 -13.83 12.54
C GLY A 274 -13.16 -14.88 11.52
N ALA A 275 -12.67 -14.80 10.27
CA ALA A 275 -12.96 -15.79 9.25
C ALA A 275 -12.42 -17.18 9.62
N VAL A 276 -11.18 -17.28 10.13
CA VAL A 276 -10.61 -18.54 10.63
C VAL A 276 -11.45 -19.11 11.76
N SER A 277 -11.89 -18.28 12.71
CA SER A 277 -12.77 -18.69 13.81
C SER A 277 -14.08 -19.31 13.30
N LEU A 278 -14.72 -18.70 12.29
CA LEU A 278 -15.91 -19.27 11.66
C LEU A 278 -15.62 -20.58 10.94
N VAL A 279 -14.49 -20.69 10.23
CA VAL A 279 -14.05 -21.97 9.62
C VAL A 279 -13.89 -23.05 10.68
N LEU A 280 -13.25 -22.75 11.81
CA LEU A 280 -13.11 -23.71 12.90
C LEU A 280 -14.46 -24.13 13.50
N MET A 281 -15.38 -23.19 13.69
CA MET A 281 -16.74 -23.50 14.13
C MET A 281 -17.48 -24.38 13.11
N ALA A 282 -17.30 -24.13 11.81
CA ALA A 282 -17.87 -24.95 10.77
C ALA A 282 -17.26 -26.37 10.77
N LEU A 283 -15.95 -26.53 11.03
CA LEU A 283 -15.26 -27.83 11.06
C LEU A 283 -15.43 -28.62 12.37
N LYS A 284 -16.07 -28.03 13.38
CA LYS A 284 -16.30 -28.64 14.69
C LYS A 284 -17.11 -29.92 14.60
N ARG A 285 -16.57 -31.00 15.17
CA ARG A 285 -17.21 -32.32 15.36
C ARG A 285 -17.04 -32.77 16.81
N THR A 286 -17.80 -33.79 17.23
CA THR A 286 -17.70 -34.34 18.59
C THR A 286 -16.29 -34.87 18.91
N SER A 287 -15.59 -35.45 17.93
CA SER A 287 -14.25 -36.04 18.10
C SER A 287 -13.11 -35.03 18.28
N ASN A 288 -13.31 -33.76 17.94
CA ASN A 288 -12.29 -32.71 18.00
C ASN A 288 -12.79 -31.44 18.70
N GLU A 289 -13.92 -31.51 19.40
CA GLU A 289 -14.61 -30.37 19.99
C GLU A 289 -13.73 -29.60 20.99
N GLU A 290 -13.03 -30.31 21.88
CA GLU A 290 -12.19 -29.69 22.92
C GLU A 290 -11.04 -28.87 22.29
N ARG A 291 -10.27 -29.50 21.41
CA ARG A 291 -9.16 -28.86 20.67
C ARG A 291 -9.62 -27.67 19.83
N ILE A 292 -10.75 -27.80 19.13
CA ILE A 292 -11.32 -26.69 18.35
C ILE A 292 -11.79 -25.55 19.25
N ASN A 293 -12.47 -25.84 20.36
CA ASN A 293 -12.93 -24.81 21.29
C ASN A 293 -11.74 -24.04 21.89
N GLU A 294 -10.64 -24.71 22.24
CA GLU A 294 -9.40 -24.06 22.68
C GLU A 294 -8.83 -23.11 21.63
N GLN A 295 -8.72 -23.57 20.38
CA GLN A 295 -8.21 -22.73 19.28
C GLN A 295 -9.12 -21.54 19.01
N ILE A 296 -10.45 -21.73 19.01
CA ILE A 296 -11.41 -20.63 18.84
C ILE A 296 -11.27 -19.59 19.96
N ARG A 297 -11.11 -20.02 21.22
CA ARG A 297 -10.88 -19.08 22.35
C ARG A 297 -9.58 -18.32 22.19
N MET A 298 -8.50 -19.00 21.82
CA MET A 298 -7.19 -18.38 21.60
C MET A 298 -7.23 -17.36 20.47
N ILE A 299 -7.83 -17.72 19.33
CA ILE A 299 -8.01 -16.82 18.18
C ILE A 299 -8.95 -15.67 18.53
N GLY A 300 -10.02 -15.92 19.28
CA GLY A 300 -10.95 -14.89 19.75
C GLY A 300 -10.25 -13.82 20.59
N ALA A 301 -9.44 -14.23 21.56
CA ALA A 301 -8.66 -13.31 22.40
C ALA A 301 -7.61 -12.54 21.58
N ILE A 302 -6.92 -13.22 20.66
CA ILE A 302 -5.97 -12.62 19.71
C ILE A 302 -6.65 -11.57 18.83
N ASN A 303 -7.83 -11.89 18.29
CA ASN A 303 -8.64 -10.98 17.48
C ASN A 303 -9.06 -9.76 18.30
N GLU A 304 -9.57 -9.95 19.52
CA GLU A 304 -9.95 -8.85 20.42
C GLU A 304 -8.77 -7.90 20.70
N ILE A 305 -7.59 -8.43 21.04
CA ILE A 305 -6.38 -7.62 21.22
C ILE A 305 -6.02 -6.86 19.94
N SER A 306 -6.10 -7.52 18.78
CA SER A 306 -5.83 -6.89 17.48
C SER A 306 -6.79 -5.72 17.21
N LEU A 307 -8.09 -5.91 17.48
CA LEU A 307 -9.08 -4.85 17.29
C LEU A 307 -8.90 -3.70 18.27
N ILE A 308 -8.51 -3.97 19.53
CA ILE A 308 -8.21 -2.91 20.51
C ILE A 308 -7.02 -2.07 20.02
N ILE A 309 -5.91 -2.70 19.64
CA ILE A 309 -4.72 -1.99 19.14
C ILE A 309 -5.08 -1.20 17.88
N GLY A 310 -5.77 -1.85 16.93
CA GLY A 310 -6.22 -1.21 15.69
C GLY A 310 -7.13 0.00 15.95
N LEU A 311 -8.13 -0.13 16.84
CA LEU A 311 -9.00 0.98 17.20
C LEU A 311 -8.22 2.12 17.88
N SER A 312 -7.33 1.81 18.82
CA SER A 312 -6.50 2.83 19.49
C SER A 312 -5.65 3.60 18.48
N MET A 313 -4.99 2.90 17.56
CA MET A 313 -4.20 3.53 16.49
C MET A 313 -5.08 4.34 15.55
N LEU A 314 -6.25 3.82 15.14
CA LEU A 314 -7.16 4.54 14.27
C LEU A 314 -7.66 5.84 14.91
N SER A 315 -8.01 5.81 16.20
CA SER A 315 -8.45 6.99 16.95
C SER A 315 -7.33 8.02 17.13
N VAL A 316 -6.13 7.59 17.53
CA VAL A 316 -4.97 8.48 17.69
C VAL A 316 -4.53 9.06 16.35
N GLY A 317 -4.49 8.22 15.31
CA GLY A 317 -4.20 8.65 13.95
C GLY A 317 -5.21 9.68 13.46
N ASN A 318 -6.52 9.48 13.70
CA ASN A 318 -7.56 10.44 13.33
C ASN A 318 -7.35 11.80 14.02
N PHE A 319 -6.92 11.80 15.29
CA PHE A 319 -6.57 13.03 16.01
C PHE A 319 -5.38 13.76 15.38
N PHE A 320 -4.30 13.05 15.04
CA PHE A 320 -3.16 13.64 14.31
C PHE A 320 -3.54 14.19 12.94
N GLY A 321 -4.53 13.57 12.29
CA GLY A 321 -5.10 14.06 11.03
C GLY A 321 -5.73 15.43 11.18
N GLY A 322 -6.48 15.65 12.27
CA GLY A 322 -7.06 16.95 12.56
C GLY A 322 -6.02 18.05 12.82
N ILE A 323 -4.91 17.72 13.48
CA ILE A 323 -3.79 18.68 13.68
C ILE A 323 -3.19 19.07 12.33
N TRP A 324 -2.90 18.08 11.47
CA TRP A 324 -2.39 18.32 10.13
C TRP A 324 -3.37 19.13 9.27
N ALA A 325 -4.67 18.84 9.35
CA ALA A 325 -5.72 19.57 8.62
C ALA A 325 -5.75 21.04 9.05
N ASN A 326 -5.55 21.33 10.33
CA ASN A 326 -5.48 22.71 10.81
C ASN A 326 -4.24 23.44 10.29
N GLU A 327 -3.08 22.78 10.28
CA GLU A 327 -1.84 23.34 9.71
C GLU A 327 -1.97 23.60 8.20
N SER A 328 -2.63 22.70 7.46
CA SER A 328 -2.67 22.74 6.00
C SER A 328 -3.83 23.55 5.43
N TRP A 329 -4.99 23.52 6.08
CA TRP A 329 -6.25 24.09 5.58
C TRP A 329 -6.90 25.08 6.55
N GLY A 330 -6.29 25.36 7.71
CA GLY A 330 -6.81 26.31 8.70
C GLY A 330 -8.03 25.83 9.48
N ARG A 331 -8.35 24.52 9.46
CA ARG A 331 -9.43 23.92 10.25
C ARG A 331 -9.13 22.48 10.66
N TYR A 332 -9.58 22.06 11.84
CA TYR A 332 -9.35 20.70 12.35
C TYR A 332 -10.21 19.62 11.69
N TRP A 333 -11.37 19.98 11.13
CA TRP A 333 -12.32 19.03 10.55
C TRP A 333 -13.16 19.72 9.47
N GLY A 334 -13.39 19.04 8.36
CA GLY A 334 -14.10 19.54 7.20
C GLY A 334 -15.27 18.68 6.72
N TRP A 335 -15.54 17.53 7.36
CA TRP A 335 -16.53 16.53 6.93
C TRP A 335 -16.27 16.00 5.51
N ASP A 336 -15.01 15.97 5.07
CA ASP A 336 -14.63 15.29 3.84
C ASP A 336 -15.00 13.78 3.96
N PRO A 337 -15.32 13.09 2.85
CA PRO A 337 -15.63 11.67 2.91
C PRO A 337 -14.60 10.81 3.64
N LYS A 338 -13.28 11.09 3.56
CA LYS A 338 -12.28 10.31 4.31
C LYS A 338 -12.36 10.55 5.81
N GLU A 339 -12.52 11.80 6.22
CA GLU A 339 -12.73 12.19 7.62
C GLU A 339 -14.02 11.56 8.17
N THR A 340 -15.11 11.61 7.41
CA THR A 340 -16.40 11.05 7.82
C THR A 340 -16.31 9.52 7.98
N TRP A 341 -15.70 8.83 7.01
CA TRP A 341 -15.57 7.37 7.06
C TRP A 341 -14.55 6.88 8.09
N SER A 342 -13.51 7.65 8.41
CA SER A 342 -12.62 7.33 9.53
C SER A 342 -13.38 7.39 10.86
N TYR A 343 -14.23 8.40 11.06
CA TYR A 343 -15.08 8.51 12.25
C TYR A 343 -16.11 7.36 12.32
N VAL A 344 -16.78 7.03 11.21
CA VAL A 344 -17.68 5.87 11.13
C VAL A 344 -16.95 4.58 11.50
N SER A 345 -15.74 4.38 10.99
CA SER A 345 -14.93 3.20 11.29
C SER A 345 -14.58 3.11 12.78
N ILE A 346 -14.24 4.23 13.43
CA ILE A 346 -14.00 4.28 14.89
C ILE A 346 -15.25 3.83 15.65
N ILE A 347 -16.44 4.34 15.30
CA ILE A 347 -17.70 3.94 15.93
C ILE A 347 -17.97 2.45 15.70
N VAL A 348 -17.81 1.96 14.47
CA VAL A 348 -18.04 0.54 14.13
C VAL A 348 -17.19 -0.36 15.01
N TYR A 349 -15.88 -0.11 15.10
CA TYR A 349 -14.99 -0.95 15.92
C TYR A 349 -15.20 -0.76 17.43
N ALA A 350 -15.55 0.45 17.88
CA ALA A 350 -15.96 0.66 19.25
C ALA A 350 -17.19 -0.20 19.59
N LEU A 351 -18.24 -0.19 18.75
CA LEU A 351 -19.43 -1.01 18.94
C LEU A 351 -19.09 -2.51 18.94
N ILE A 352 -18.26 -2.98 18.01
CA ILE A 352 -17.84 -4.39 17.92
C ILE A 352 -17.19 -4.86 19.23
N LEU A 353 -16.26 -4.07 19.78
CA LEU A 353 -15.60 -4.39 21.05
C LEU A 353 -16.57 -4.34 22.26
N HIS A 354 -17.62 -3.53 22.19
CA HIS A 354 -18.63 -3.42 23.25
C HIS A 354 -19.71 -4.50 23.17
N LEU A 355 -19.82 -5.27 22.09
CA LEU A 355 -20.80 -6.37 21.98
C LEU A 355 -20.67 -7.39 23.13
N ARG A 356 -19.47 -7.54 23.70
CA ARG A 356 -19.21 -8.40 24.86
C ARG A 356 -20.02 -8.03 26.10
N PHE A 357 -20.41 -6.76 26.24
CA PHE A 357 -21.20 -6.27 27.38
C PHE A 357 -22.71 -6.50 27.19
N VAL A 358 -23.15 -6.90 26.00
CA VAL A 358 -24.55 -7.20 25.71
C VAL A 358 -24.75 -8.72 25.78
N PRO A 359 -25.45 -9.27 26.78
CA PRO A 359 -25.51 -10.72 27.01
C PRO A 359 -26.00 -11.55 25.82
N LYS A 360 -26.89 -10.99 24.98
CA LYS A 360 -27.39 -11.67 23.77
C LYS A 360 -26.39 -11.67 22.60
N LEU A 361 -25.38 -10.80 22.62
CA LEU A 361 -24.42 -10.59 21.52
C LEU A 361 -22.99 -10.94 21.91
N SER A 362 -22.72 -11.31 23.16
CA SER A 362 -21.38 -11.57 23.71
C SER A 362 -20.72 -12.88 23.25
N SER A 363 -21.31 -13.59 22.30
CA SER A 363 -20.75 -14.85 21.79
C SER A 363 -19.57 -14.63 20.83
N LEU A 364 -18.57 -15.52 20.87
CA LEU A 364 -17.43 -15.50 19.94
C LEU A 364 -17.86 -15.62 18.47
N TYR A 365 -18.99 -16.28 18.20
CA TYR A 365 -19.56 -16.37 16.86
C TYR A 365 -19.98 -15.00 16.32
N VAL A 366 -20.76 -14.25 17.11
CA VAL A 366 -21.19 -12.89 16.75
C VAL A 366 -19.99 -11.96 16.62
N PHE A 367 -19.04 -12.02 17.56
CA PHE A 367 -17.82 -11.23 17.51
C PHE A 367 -16.97 -11.52 16.26
N SER A 368 -16.87 -12.80 15.85
CA SER A 368 -16.12 -13.20 14.66
C SER A 368 -16.75 -12.66 13.37
N ILE A 369 -18.09 -12.71 13.25
CA ILE A 369 -18.82 -12.11 12.12
C ILE A 369 -18.63 -10.60 12.12
N ALA A 370 -18.80 -9.96 13.27
CA ALA A 370 -18.70 -8.52 13.41
C ALA A 370 -17.30 -8.01 13.05
N SER A 371 -16.24 -8.77 13.37
CA SER A 371 -14.85 -8.48 12.98
C SER A 371 -14.66 -8.47 11.47
N ILE A 372 -15.27 -9.43 10.75
CA ILE A 372 -15.21 -9.50 9.29
C ILE A 372 -15.98 -8.35 8.65
N VAL A 373 -17.24 -8.16 9.07
CA VAL A 373 -18.13 -7.13 8.51
C VAL A 373 -17.58 -5.72 8.82
N GLY A 374 -17.04 -5.52 10.02
CA GLY A 374 -16.43 -4.27 10.45
C GLY A 374 -15.29 -3.82 9.54
N PHE A 375 -14.50 -4.76 8.99
CA PHE A 375 -13.43 -4.42 8.05
C PHE A 375 -13.94 -3.84 6.73
N GLY A 376 -15.21 -4.06 6.39
CA GLY A 376 -15.88 -3.33 5.31
C GLY A 376 -15.84 -1.81 5.48
N SER A 377 -15.90 -1.30 6.71
CA SER A 377 -15.76 0.15 6.98
C SER A 377 -14.36 0.67 6.66
N ILE A 378 -13.32 -0.12 6.92
CA ILE A 378 -11.92 0.20 6.58
C ILE A 378 -11.71 0.16 5.06
N LEU A 379 -12.23 -0.87 4.39
CA LEU A 379 -12.19 -0.95 2.93
C LEU A 379 -12.92 0.23 2.29
N MET A 380 -14.06 0.65 2.86
CA MET A 380 -14.76 1.85 2.39
C MET A 380 -13.94 3.12 2.63
N THR A 381 -13.29 3.26 3.79
CA THR A 381 -12.43 4.42 4.08
C THR A 381 -11.23 4.50 3.14
N TYR A 382 -10.54 3.37 2.93
CA TYR A 382 -9.28 3.32 2.16
C TYR A 382 -9.48 3.23 0.65
N PHE A 383 -10.35 2.34 0.18
CA PHE A 383 -10.64 2.17 -1.26
C PHE A 383 -11.92 2.89 -1.66
N GLY A 384 -12.99 2.70 -0.88
CA GLY A 384 -14.32 3.22 -1.20
C GLY A 384 -14.34 4.72 -1.48
N VAL A 385 -13.79 5.52 -0.56
CA VAL A 385 -13.75 6.98 -0.72
C VAL A 385 -12.92 7.40 -1.95
N ASN A 386 -11.81 6.71 -2.23
CA ASN A 386 -10.93 7.04 -3.34
C ASN A 386 -11.57 6.78 -4.72
N PHE A 387 -12.42 5.75 -4.82
CA PHE A 387 -12.98 5.28 -6.10
C PHE A 387 -14.47 5.59 -6.30
N TYR A 388 -15.26 5.74 -5.22
CA TYR A 388 -16.72 5.80 -5.30
C TYR A 388 -17.35 7.10 -4.78
N LEU A 389 -16.62 7.92 -4.02
CA LEU A 389 -17.12 9.18 -3.47
C LEU A 389 -16.27 10.34 -3.99
N THR A 390 -16.84 11.53 -4.16
CA THR A 390 -16.13 12.75 -4.57
C THR A 390 -15.66 13.53 -3.32
N GLY A 391 -14.45 14.07 -3.33
CA GLY A 391 -13.87 14.80 -2.19
C GLY A 391 -12.47 15.31 -2.50
N MET A 392 -11.86 16.10 -1.60
CA MET A 392 -10.49 16.65 -1.76
C MET A 392 -9.42 15.56 -1.79
N HIS A 393 -9.82 14.34 -1.45
CA HIS A 393 -8.98 13.16 -1.41
C HIS A 393 -9.38 12.08 -2.41
N SER A 394 -10.36 12.35 -3.27
CA SER A 394 -10.88 11.38 -4.23
C SER A 394 -10.26 11.58 -5.61
N TYR A 395 -9.89 10.47 -6.24
CA TYR A 395 -9.51 10.42 -7.65
C TYR A 395 -10.71 10.18 -8.57
N ALA A 396 -11.91 9.95 -8.02
CA ALA A 396 -13.17 9.80 -8.75
C ALA A 396 -13.67 11.16 -9.25
N ALA A 397 -12.90 11.80 -10.13
CA ALA A 397 -13.25 13.06 -10.76
C ALA A 397 -14.27 12.92 -11.91
N SER A 398 -14.70 11.70 -12.28
CA SER A 398 -15.46 11.46 -13.51
C SER A 398 -16.95 11.13 -13.37
N GLY A 399 -17.55 11.17 -12.18
CA GLY A 399 -19.01 11.02 -12.01
C GLY A 399 -19.59 9.63 -12.33
N GLU A 400 -18.83 8.78 -13.01
CA GLU A 400 -19.07 7.33 -13.10
C GLU A 400 -18.35 6.65 -11.94
N SER A 401 -19.12 6.25 -10.93
CA SER A 401 -18.61 5.30 -9.94
C SER A 401 -18.30 3.99 -10.67
N PRO A 402 -17.04 3.51 -10.67
CA PRO A 402 -16.70 2.24 -11.31
C PRO A 402 -17.62 1.14 -10.76
N ALA A 403 -18.17 0.30 -11.63
CA ALA A 403 -19.06 -0.77 -11.18
C ALA A 403 -18.38 -1.58 -10.07
N ILE A 404 -19.15 -1.95 -9.04
CA ILE A 404 -18.64 -2.80 -7.96
C ILE A 404 -18.11 -4.08 -8.61
N PRO A 405 -16.81 -4.43 -8.43
CA PRO A 405 -16.24 -5.62 -9.05
C PRO A 405 -17.05 -6.85 -8.69
N SER A 406 -17.31 -7.74 -9.66
CA SER A 406 -18.06 -8.98 -9.42
C SER A 406 -17.49 -9.81 -8.27
N GLY A 407 -16.16 -9.76 -8.07
CA GLY A 407 -15.42 -10.28 -6.92
C GLY A 407 -16.04 -9.95 -5.56
N PHE A 408 -16.56 -8.73 -5.38
CA PHE A 408 -17.19 -8.29 -4.14
C PHE A 408 -18.41 -9.14 -3.76
N TYR A 409 -19.29 -9.43 -4.72
CA TYR A 409 -20.48 -10.23 -4.47
C TYR A 409 -20.13 -11.68 -4.12
N TYR A 410 -19.08 -12.24 -4.74
CA TYR A 410 -18.58 -13.57 -4.36
C TYR A 410 -18.02 -13.60 -2.94
N VAL A 411 -17.25 -12.58 -2.53
CA VAL A 411 -16.75 -12.48 -1.16
C VAL A 411 -17.89 -12.37 -0.16
N LEU A 412 -18.91 -11.56 -0.44
CA LEU A 412 -20.09 -11.42 0.42
C LEU A 412 -20.84 -12.75 0.54
N ALA A 413 -21.06 -13.45 -0.58
CA ALA A 413 -21.69 -14.76 -0.58
C ALA A 413 -20.89 -15.79 0.25
N ILE A 414 -19.56 -15.80 0.11
CA ILE A 414 -18.67 -16.67 0.91
C ILE A 414 -18.81 -16.37 2.41
N ILE A 415 -18.83 -15.10 2.81
CA ILE A 415 -18.99 -14.71 4.23
C ILE A 415 -20.34 -15.19 4.77
N VAL A 416 -21.42 -15.01 4.01
CA VAL A 416 -22.77 -15.45 4.41
C VAL A 416 -22.84 -16.98 4.53
N CYS A 417 -22.34 -17.70 3.52
CA CYS A 417 -22.29 -19.16 3.54
C CYS A 417 -21.44 -19.68 4.72
N LEU A 418 -20.31 -19.04 4.99
CA LEU A 418 -19.42 -19.39 6.09
C LEU A 418 -20.10 -19.15 7.45
N ALA A 419 -20.78 -18.02 7.63
CA ALA A 419 -21.54 -17.72 8.84
C ALA A 419 -22.62 -18.79 9.07
N PHE A 420 -23.39 -19.14 8.04
CA PHE A 420 -24.40 -20.19 8.13
C PHE A 420 -23.78 -21.56 8.51
N ALA A 421 -22.69 -21.95 7.85
CA ALA A 421 -22.01 -23.21 8.16
C ALA A 421 -21.43 -23.23 9.59
N ALA A 422 -20.93 -22.10 10.07
CA ALA A 422 -20.37 -21.94 11.41
C ALA A 422 -21.43 -21.98 12.53
N TYR A 423 -22.70 -21.67 12.21
CA TYR A 423 -23.80 -21.60 13.18
C TYR A 423 -23.96 -22.90 14.00
N ARG A 424 -23.66 -24.06 13.42
CA ARG A 424 -23.71 -25.37 14.10
C ARG A 424 -22.69 -25.51 15.22
N GLY A 425 -21.51 -24.90 15.06
CA GLY A 425 -20.40 -24.97 16.01
C GLY A 425 -20.30 -23.78 16.95
N ARG A 426 -21.26 -22.84 16.91
CA ARG A 426 -21.21 -21.56 17.63
C ARG A 426 -21.10 -21.67 19.16
N LYS A 427 -21.56 -22.77 19.74
CA LYS A 427 -21.49 -23.00 21.19
C LYS A 427 -20.06 -23.41 21.54
N VAL A 428 -19.25 -22.43 21.91
CA VAL A 428 -17.89 -22.63 22.43
C VAL A 428 -18.00 -22.75 23.95
N ARG A 429 -17.74 -23.94 24.50
CA ARG A 429 -17.76 -24.13 25.96
C ARG A 429 -16.58 -23.40 26.59
N LEU A 430 -16.81 -22.70 27.69
CA LEU A 430 -15.73 -22.34 28.63
C LEU A 430 -15.57 -23.56 29.53
N VAL A 431 -14.36 -24.10 29.61
CA VAL A 431 -14.04 -25.14 30.60
C VAL A 431 -13.87 -24.45 31.94
#